data_AF-A0AAV9XRD2-F1
#
_entry.id   AF-A0AAV9XRD2-F1
#
_cell.length_a   1.000
_cell.length_b   1.000
_cell.length_c   1.000
_cell.angle_alpha   90.00
_cell.angle_beta   90.00
_cell.angle_gamma   90.00
#
_symmetry.space_group_name_H-M   'P 1'
#
loop_
_entity.id
_entity.type
_entity.pdbx_description
1 polymer ?
#
loop_
_entity_poly.entity_id
_entity_poly.type
_entity_poly.pdbx_seq_one_letter_code
_entity_poly.pdbx_strand_id
1 'polypeptide(L)'
;MALSQNLLFLSCLGAISTAIPTTPLLKARQFGSVSNPNDTVDVSGVPECAVANCVTSGEWIPARLGCHTGNLTRECFCQTAVAPLTCSPKAPSSEDNCFYELQTWFSGICGQNAVRIADLSAIPDCGRDCTAAMITEEDCADDSLNCICQKPEIYNKTATCLSQACSNTKVFKYLDDTPDHFAYSWYTILCQTGVQEPFNEAGYQSWINNGKWSHSLKVGLGVGLGIGSPVLICLWIIVNFTS
;
A
#
# COMPACT_ATOMS: atom_id res chain seq x y z
N MET A 1 -36.03 44.15 27.20
CA MET A 1 -35.74 45.45 26.55
C MET A 1 -34.23 45.63 26.52
N ALA A 2 -33.72 46.05 25.35
CA ALA A 2 -32.39 46.62 25.07
C ALA A 2 -31.17 45.70 25.27
N LEU A 3 -30.52 45.25 24.17
CA LEU A 3 -29.43 45.93 23.41
C LEU A 3 -28.16 46.03 24.26
N SER A 4 -26.93 45.75 23.81
CA SER A 4 -26.28 45.21 22.61
C SER A 4 -24.78 45.30 22.93
N GLN A 5 -23.92 44.55 22.25
CA GLN A 5 -22.70 45.03 21.57
C GLN A 5 -21.65 43.93 21.38
N ASN A 6 -21.36 43.74 20.09
CA ASN A 6 -20.23 43.08 19.48
C ASN A 6 -18.88 43.67 19.91
N LEU A 7 -17.85 42.81 20.01
CA LEU A 7 -16.44 43.10 19.74
C LEU A 7 -15.74 41.73 19.57
N LEU A 8 -15.64 41.21 18.34
CA LEU A 8 -14.44 41.30 17.48
C LEU A 8 -13.12 41.06 18.23
N PHE A 9 -12.68 39.81 18.24
CA PHE A 9 -11.25 39.46 18.31
C PHE A 9 -10.90 38.58 17.10
N LEU A 10 -10.40 39.25 16.06
CA LEU A 10 -9.49 38.71 15.06
C LEU A 10 -8.11 38.47 15.70
N SER A 11 -7.27 37.66 15.04
CA SER A 11 -5.86 37.30 15.29
C SER A 11 -5.68 36.02 16.13
N CYS A 12 -4.91 34.99 15.75
CA CYS A 12 -3.76 34.92 14.85
C CYS A 12 -3.81 33.68 13.94
N LEU A 13 -3.62 33.92 12.64
CA LEU A 13 -3.11 32.93 11.68
C LEU A 13 -1.66 32.62 12.07
N GLY A 14 -1.45 31.52 12.80
CA GLY A 14 -0.15 30.87 12.88
C GLY A 14 0.08 30.07 11.60
N ALA A 15 0.75 30.68 10.62
CA ALA A 15 1.26 29.97 9.47
C ALA A 15 2.34 28.99 9.95
N ILE A 16 1.98 27.73 10.17
CA ILE A 16 2.94 26.64 10.28
C ILE A 16 3.48 26.45 8.86
N SER A 17 4.63 27.06 8.58
CA SER A 17 5.43 26.75 7.42
C SER A 17 6.05 25.38 7.67
N THR A 18 5.32 24.32 7.32
CA THR A 18 5.92 23.01 7.13
C THR A 18 6.81 23.13 5.89
N ALA A 19 8.11 23.22 6.12
CA ALA A 19 9.08 22.93 5.09
C ALA A 19 8.79 21.50 4.62
N ILE A 20 8.17 21.39 3.46
CA ILE A 20 8.06 20.12 2.74
C ILE A 20 9.51 19.74 2.43
N PRO A 21 10.05 18.65 3.00
CA PRO A 21 11.34 18.14 2.55
C PRO A 21 11.17 17.87 1.06
N THR A 22 11.89 18.65 0.26
CA THR A 22 12.04 18.42 -1.17
C THR A 22 12.80 17.11 -1.27
N THR A 23 12.06 16.02 -1.43
CA THR A 23 12.60 14.77 -1.92
C THR A 23 13.43 15.10 -3.16
N PRO A 24 14.68 14.63 -3.26
CA PRO A 24 15.50 14.87 -4.43
C PRO A 24 14.72 14.36 -5.64
N LEU A 25 14.40 15.29 -6.53
CA LEU A 25 13.69 15.08 -7.77
C LEU A 25 14.48 14.04 -8.55
N LEU A 26 14.01 12.78 -8.53
CA LEU A 26 14.55 11.67 -9.29
C LEU A 26 14.65 12.10 -10.74
N LYS A 27 15.88 12.45 -11.14
CA LYS A 27 16.23 12.76 -12.52
C LYS A 27 15.80 11.56 -13.35
N ALA A 28 14.84 11.77 -14.25
CA ALA A 28 14.44 10.76 -15.22
C ALA A 28 15.68 10.34 -16.02
N ARG A 29 16.32 9.26 -15.58
CA ARG A 29 17.43 8.61 -16.28
C ARG A 29 16.82 7.96 -17.51
N GLN A 30 17.36 8.29 -18.67
CA GLN A 30 17.06 7.60 -19.91
C GLN A 30 17.49 6.13 -19.74
N PHE A 31 16.51 5.24 -19.61
CA PHE A 31 16.75 3.80 -19.49
C PHE A 31 17.08 3.23 -20.86
N GLY A 32 18.15 2.43 -20.91
CA GLY A 32 18.78 1.94 -22.13
C GLY A 32 17.94 0.99 -22.97
N SER A 33 18.38 0.87 -24.23
CA SER A 33 17.80 0.08 -25.33
C SER A 33 17.45 -1.36 -24.95
N VAL A 34 16.31 -1.84 -25.47
CA VAL A 34 15.83 -3.23 -25.38
C VAL A 34 16.92 -4.16 -25.89
N SER A 35 17.62 -4.84 -24.97
CA SER A 35 18.67 -5.82 -25.31
C SER A 35 18.10 -7.24 -25.27
N ASN A 36 18.80 -8.20 -25.87
CA ASN A 36 18.24 -9.52 -26.15
C ASN A 36 18.09 -10.33 -24.83
N PRO A 37 16.93 -10.97 -24.57
CA PRO A 37 16.71 -11.75 -23.34
C PRO A 37 17.75 -12.87 -23.12
N ASN A 38 18.35 -13.36 -24.20
CA ASN A 38 19.38 -14.41 -24.17
C ASN A 38 20.80 -13.89 -23.95
N ASP A 39 21.00 -12.57 -23.85
CA ASP A 39 22.30 -11.99 -23.57
C ASP A 39 22.79 -12.46 -22.19
N THR A 40 24.07 -12.84 -22.10
CA THR A 40 24.67 -13.18 -20.81
C THR A 40 24.83 -11.93 -19.96
N VAL A 41 24.43 -12.02 -18.69
CA VAL A 41 24.60 -10.94 -17.73
C VAL A 41 26.06 -10.87 -17.32
N ASP A 42 26.67 -9.72 -17.54
CA ASP A 42 27.99 -9.41 -17.02
C ASP A 42 27.87 -8.88 -15.59
N VAL A 43 28.24 -9.72 -14.62
CA VAL A 43 28.25 -9.38 -13.19
C VAL A 43 29.50 -8.63 -12.75
N SER A 44 30.48 -8.40 -13.66
CA SER A 44 31.72 -7.70 -13.31
C SER A 44 31.52 -6.23 -12.95
N GLY A 45 30.41 -5.62 -13.41
CA GLY A 45 30.04 -4.24 -13.08
C GLY A 45 29.25 -4.08 -11.78
N VAL A 46 29.08 -5.13 -10.98
CA VAL A 46 28.34 -5.06 -9.71
C VAL A 46 29.02 -4.10 -8.73
N PRO A 47 28.28 -3.33 -7.91
CA PRO A 47 28.87 -2.53 -6.84
C PRO A 47 29.74 -3.37 -5.88
N GLU A 48 30.91 -2.86 -5.51
CA GLU A 48 31.89 -3.58 -4.67
C GLU A 48 31.28 -4.06 -3.34
N CYS A 49 30.37 -3.26 -2.77
CA CYS A 49 29.69 -3.55 -1.51
C CYS A 49 28.86 -4.85 -1.53
N ALA A 50 28.48 -5.35 -2.71
CA ALA A 50 27.67 -6.55 -2.89
C ALA A 50 28.44 -7.75 -3.47
N VAL A 51 29.69 -7.54 -3.90
CA VAL A 51 30.53 -8.58 -4.51
C VAL A 51 30.68 -9.78 -3.57
N ALA A 52 31.04 -9.53 -2.32
CA ALA A 52 31.28 -10.60 -1.34
C ALA A 52 30.00 -11.40 -1.04
N ASN A 53 28.85 -10.73 -1.00
CA ASN A 53 27.58 -11.34 -0.62
C ASN A 53 26.89 -12.06 -1.77
N CYS A 54 27.21 -11.77 -3.03
CA CYS A 54 26.48 -12.35 -4.16
C CYS A 54 27.28 -12.87 -5.35
N VAL A 55 28.43 -12.28 -5.65
CA VAL A 55 29.30 -12.80 -6.71
C VAL A 55 30.22 -13.86 -6.13
N THR A 56 30.90 -13.56 -5.04
CA THR A 56 31.87 -14.48 -4.40
C THR A 56 31.18 -15.62 -3.64
N SER A 57 30.03 -15.36 -3.02
CA SER A 57 29.19 -16.37 -2.36
C SER A 57 28.49 -17.32 -3.35
N GLY A 58 28.40 -16.94 -4.62
CA GLY A 58 27.74 -17.72 -5.66
C GLY A 58 26.21 -17.63 -5.66
N GLU A 59 25.61 -16.65 -4.97
CA GLU A 59 24.15 -16.49 -4.96
C GLU A 59 23.56 -16.24 -6.35
N TRP A 60 24.33 -15.63 -7.27
CA TRP A 60 23.87 -15.39 -8.65
C TRP A 60 24.31 -16.46 -9.67
N ILE A 61 24.68 -17.66 -9.20
CA ILE A 61 24.99 -18.76 -10.11
C ILE A 61 23.69 -19.28 -10.73
N PRO A 62 23.62 -19.53 -12.06
CA PRO A 62 22.40 -19.96 -12.75
C PRO A 62 21.69 -21.14 -12.08
N ALA A 63 22.45 -22.15 -11.64
CA ALA A 63 21.90 -23.33 -10.99
C ALA A 63 21.19 -23.03 -9.66
N ARG A 64 21.65 -22.03 -8.89
CA ARG A 64 21.04 -21.61 -7.62
C ARG A 64 19.81 -20.76 -7.84
N LEU A 65 19.81 -19.96 -8.89
CA LEU A 65 18.64 -19.20 -9.34
C LEU A 65 17.58 -20.09 -10.02
N GLY A 66 17.83 -21.39 -10.21
CA GLY A 66 16.90 -22.28 -10.91
C GLY A 66 16.87 -22.09 -12.43
N CYS A 67 17.86 -21.40 -13.00
CA CYS A 67 18.01 -21.29 -14.44
C CYS A 67 18.34 -22.66 -15.04
N HIS A 68 17.64 -23.04 -16.10
CA HIS A 68 17.92 -24.28 -16.83
C HIS A 68 19.18 -24.18 -17.74
N THR A 69 19.71 -22.99 -17.93
CA THR A 69 20.90 -22.73 -18.75
C THR A 69 22.17 -22.70 -17.90
N GLY A 70 23.27 -23.27 -18.41
CA GLY A 70 24.58 -23.19 -17.74
C GLY A 70 25.14 -21.77 -17.62
N ASN A 71 24.59 -20.81 -18.37
CA ASN A 71 24.95 -19.40 -18.34
C ASN A 71 23.85 -18.56 -17.70
N LEU A 72 24.24 -17.45 -17.06
CA LEU A 72 23.33 -16.47 -16.48
C LEU A 72 22.79 -15.57 -17.57
N THR A 73 21.66 -15.96 -18.18
CA THR A 73 20.98 -15.11 -19.16
C THR A 73 20.28 -13.96 -18.47
N ARG A 74 20.10 -12.86 -19.19
CA ARG A 74 19.37 -11.71 -18.69
C ARG A 74 17.94 -12.07 -18.30
N GLU A 75 17.25 -12.85 -19.12
CA GLU A 75 15.90 -13.30 -18.81
C GLU A 75 15.83 -14.02 -17.45
N CYS A 76 16.69 -15.02 -17.23
CA CYS A 76 16.68 -15.74 -15.97
C CYS A 76 17.10 -14.84 -14.80
N PHE A 77 18.14 -14.02 -14.98
CA PHE A 77 18.59 -13.13 -13.93
C PHE A 77 17.51 -12.11 -13.54
N CYS A 78 16.81 -11.52 -14.51
CA CYS A 78 15.81 -10.49 -14.24
C CYS A 78 14.47 -11.04 -13.74
N GLN A 79 14.11 -12.27 -14.12
CA GLN A 79 12.85 -12.89 -13.70
C GLN A 79 12.98 -13.71 -12.41
N THR A 80 14.16 -14.28 -12.16
CA THR A 80 14.35 -15.29 -11.11
C THR A 80 15.30 -14.82 -10.01
N ALA A 81 16.15 -13.81 -10.26
CA ALA A 81 16.94 -13.22 -9.18
C ALA A 81 16.03 -12.38 -8.29
N VAL A 82 15.68 -12.99 -7.17
CA VAL A 82 14.94 -12.34 -6.08
C VAL A 82 15.81 -11.46 -5.20
N ALA A 83 17.10 -11.67 -5.35
CA ALA A 83 18.10 -11.35 -4.37
C ALA A 83 19.20 -10.41 -4.88
N PRO A 84 19.10 -9.56 -5.94
CA PRO A 84 20.18 -8.61 -6.15
C PRO A 84 20.32 -7.68 -4.94
N LEU A 85 19.19 -7.19 -4.41
CA LEU A 85 19.19 -6.21 -3.33
C LEU A 85 19.50 -6.80 -1.96
N THR A 86 19.17 -8.07 -1.73
CA THR A 86 19.56 -8.79 -0.52
C THR A 86 21.08 -9.01 -0.43
N CYS A 87 21.82 -8.74 -1.52
CA CYS A 87 23.28 -8.66 -1.50
C CYS A 87 23.80 -7.41 -0.80
N SER A 88 22.94 -6.40 -0.62
CA SER A 88 23.27 -5.26 0.21
C SER A 88 23.49 -5.76 1.64
N PRO A 89 24.65 -5.49 2.25
CA PRO A 89 24.93 -5.94 3.61
C PRO A 89 24.02 -5.31 4.67
N LYS A 90 23.21 -4.30 4.30
CA LYS A 90 22.24 -3.64 5.17
C LYS A 90 20.95 -3.31 4.38
N ALA A 91 19.85 -3.24 5.13
CA ALA A 91 18.53 -2.82 4.66
C ALA A 91 18.55 -1.38 4.10
N PRO A 92 17.56 -0.95 3.29
CA PRO A 92 17.59 0.32 2.61
C PRO A 92 17.43 1.41 3.66
N SER A 93 18.41 2.30 3.74
CA SER A 93 18.30 3.52 4.52
C SER A 93 18.72 4.69 3.65
N SER A 94 18.27 5.90 3.99
CA SER A 94 18.71 7.14 3.31
C SER A 94 20.23 7.38 3.39
N GLU A 95 20.95 6.57 4.17
CA GLU A 95 22.40 6.60 4.34
C GLU A 95 23.12 5.44 3.64
N ASP A 96 22.40 4.41 3.17
CA ASP A 96 23.03 3.24 2.55
C ASP A 96 23.09 3.36 1.02
N ASN A 97 24.25 3.82 0.57
CA ASN A 97 24.55 3.94 -0.86
C ASN A 97 24.58 2.57 -1.56
N CYS A 98 24.87 1.47 -0.86
CA CYS A 98 25.02 0.16 -1.50
C CYS A 98 23.71 -0.31 -2.14
N PHE A 99 22.61 -0.21 -1.40
CA PHE A 99 21.29 -0.56 -1.88
C PHE A 99 20.93 0.22 -3.16
N TYR A 100 21.09 1.54 -3.15
CA TYR A 100 20.74 2.39 -4.29
C TYR A 100 21.66 2.20 -5.50
N GLU A 101 22.96 1.98 -5.27
CA GLU A 101 23.92 1.66 -6.32
C GLU A 101 23.57 0.32 -6.97
N LEU A 102 23.19 -0.66 -6.17
CA LEU A 102 22.86 -1.99 -6.67
C LEU A 102 21.50 -2.04 -7.36
N GLN A 103 20.51 -1.33 -6.83
CA GLN A 103 19.23 -1.08 -7.50
C GLN A 103 19.44 -0.39 -8.86
N THR A 104 20.31 0.63 -8.89
CA THR A 104 20.67 1.35 -10.13
C THR A 104 21.33 0.40 -11.13
N TRP A 105 22.30 -0.39 -10.68
CA TRP A 105 23.01 -1.34 -11.52
C TRP A 105 22.06 -2.41 -12.09
N PHE A 106 21.25 -3.02 -11.22
CA PHE A 106 20.30 -4.06 -11.61
C PHE A 106 19.24 -3.50 -12.59
N SER A 107 18.73 -2.30 -12.35
CA SER A 107 17.82 -1.61 -13.30
C SER A 107 18.47 -1.22 -14.62
N GLY A 108 19.79 -1.00 -14.64
CA GLY A 108 20.54 -0.86 -15.89
C GLY A 108 20.55 -2.12 -16.75
N ILE A 109 20.55 -3.30 -16.12
CA ILE A 109 20.59 -4.61 -16.80
C ILE A 109 19.19 -5.09 -17.17
N CYS A 110 18.28 -5.02 -16.21
CA CYS A 110 16.95 -5.61 -16.29
C CYS A 110 15.84 -4.62 -16.70
N GLY A 111 16.19 -3.34 -16.91
CA GLY A 111 15.26 -2.28 -17.26
C GLY A 111 14.25 -1.97 -16.15
N GLN A 112 13.05 -1.50 -16.51
CA GLN A 112 11.99 -1.15 -15.55
C GLN A 112 11.40 -2.37 -14.78
N ASN A 113 11.81 -3.58 -15.13
CA ASN A 113 11.37 -4.81 -14.48
C ASN A 113 12.28 -5.23 -13.32
N ALA A 114 13.33 -4.46 -13.04
CA ALA A 114 14.45 -4.92 -12.23
C ALA A 114 14.23 -4.82 -10.71
N VAL A 115 13.70 -3.73 -10.20
CA VAL A 115 13.49 -3.63 -8.76
C VAL A 115 12.22 -2.87 -8.56
N ARG A 116 11.20 -3.59 -8.15
CA ARG A 116 9.98 -2.96 -7.69
C ARG A 116 9.95 -3.17 -6.19
N ILE A 117 9.90 -2.06 -5.48
CA ILE A 117 9.59 -2.04 -4.06
C ILE A 117 8.07 -2.21 -3.98
N ALA A 118 7.59 -3.05 -3.06
CA ALA A 118 6.17 -3.19 -2.82
C ALA A 118 5.60 -1.83 -2.43
N ASP A 119 4.67 -1.34 -3.25
CA ASP A 119 3.88 -0.20 -2.84
C ASP A 119 2.80 -0.66 -1.87
N LEU A 120 3.03 -0.43 -0.58
CA LEU A 120 2.06 -0.73 0.48
C LEU A 120 0.93 0.29 0.56
N SER A 121 0.87 1.28 -0.35
CA SER A 121 -0.25 2.24 -0.43
C SER A 121 -1.59 1.58 -0.73
N ALA A 122 -1.60 0.41 -1.37
CA ALA A 122 -2.79 -0.40 -1.62
C ALA A 122 -3.33 -1.08 -0.35
N ILE A 123 -2.50 -1.19 0.70
CA ILE A 123 -2.92 -1.68 2.01
C ILE A 123 -3.61 -0.53 2.76
N PRO A 124 -4.79 -0.78 3.38
CA PRO A 124 -5.46 0.20 4.22
C PRO A 124 -4.56 0.71 5.35
N ASP A 125 -4.69 1.98 5.72
CA ASP A 125 -3.82 2.61 6.72
C ASP A 125 -3.78 1.83 8.06
N CYS A 126 -4.88 1.22 8.48
CA CYS A 126 -4.95 0.41 9.71
C CYS A 126 -4.06 -0.83 9.70
N GLY A 127 -3.64 -1.35 8.53
CA GLY A 127 -2.84 -2.56 8.40
C GLY A 127 -1.47 -2.34 7.76
N ARG A 128 -1.15 -1.11 7.33
CA ARG A 128 0.06 -0.82 6.55
C ARG A 128 1.34 -1.10 7.35
N ASP A 129 1.45 -0.52 8.55
CA ASP A 129 2.64 -0.67 9.40
C ASP A 129 2.88 -2.13 9.80
N CYS A 130 1.81 -2.85 10.09
CA CYS A 130 1.90 -4.25 10.51
C CYS A 130 2.30 -5.15 9.33
N THR A 131 1.83 -4.84 8.12
CA THR A 131 2.22 -5.55 6.88
C THR A 131 3.69 -5.30 6.56
N ALA A 132 4.17 -4.05 6.67
CA ALA A 132 5.58 -3.71 6.51
C ALA A 132 6.48 -4.47 7.51
N ALA A 133 6.06 -4.53 8.77
CA ALA A 133 6.78 -5.28 9.81
C ALA A 133 6.85 -6.79 9.50
N MET A 134 5.77 -7.38 8.97
CA MET A 134 5.75 -8.79 8.57
C MET A 134 6.67 -9.07 7.39
N ILE A 135 6.70 -8.18 6.39
CA ILE A 135 7.62 -8.28 5.25
C ILE A 135 9.07 -8.22 5.74
N THR A 136 9.36 -7.32 6.68
CA THR A 136 10.69 -7.22 7.30
C THR A 136 11.06 -8.47 8.12
N GLU A 137 10.11 -9.05 8.87
CA GLU A 137 10.31 -10.28 9.65
C GLU A 137 10.62 -11.50 8.76
N GLU A 138 10.12 -11.49 7.53
CA GLU A 138 10.37 -12.53 6.52
C GLU A 138 11.68 -12.34 5.76
N ASP A 139 12.62 -11.58 6.31
CA ASP A 139 13.91 -11.22 5.69
C ASP A 139 13.77 -10.49 4.34
N CYS A 140 12.59 -9.91 4.06
CA CYS A 140 12.36 -9.03 2.92
C CYS A 140 12.54 -7.55 3.32
N ALA A 141 13.65 -7.22 4.00
CA ALA A 141 13.90 -5.90 4.61
C ALA A 141 13.84 -4.70 3.64
N ASP A 142 13.88 -4.96 2.33
CA ASP A 142 13.87 -3.95 1.29
C ASP A 142 12.49 -3.74 0.63
N ASP A 143 11.45 -4.39 1.16
CA ASP A 143 10.12 -4.49 0.53
C ASP A 143 10.21 -4.96 -0.94
N SER A 144 11.27 -5.68 -1.31
CA SER A 144 11.48 -6.12 -2.69
C SER A 144 10.33 -7.02 -3.12
N LEU A 145 9.64 -6.65 -4.20
CA LEU A 145 8.57 -7.45 -4.77
C LEU A 145 9.02 -8.88 -5.03
N ASN A 146 10.23 -9.05 -5.53
CA ASN A 146 10.72 -10.38 -5.84
C ASN A 146 10.84 -11.24 -4.57
N CYS A 147 11.24 -10.66 -3.43
CA CYS A 147 11.34 -11.36 -2.15
C CYS A 147 9.94 -11.72 -1.64
N ILE A 148 9.04 -10.74 -1.67
CA ILE A 148 7.65 -10.92 -1.26
C ILE A 148 7.01 -12.06 -2.07
N CYS A 149 7.21 -12.07 -3.39
CA CYS A 149 6.57 -13.01 -4.31
C CYS A 149 7.13 -14.44 -4.28
N GLN A 150 8.29 -14.66 -3.64
CA GLN A 150 8.80 -16.01 -3.39
C GLN A 150 8.29 -16.62 -2.08
N LYS A 151 7.64 -15.81 -1.24
CA LYS A 151 7.24 -16.19 0.11
C LYS A 151 5.72 -16.17 0.22
N PRO A 152 5.03 -17.22 -0.24
CA PRO A 152 3.58 -17.28 -0.17
C PRO A 152 3.06 -17.20 1.27
N GLU A 153 3.87 -17.49 2.29
CA GLU A 153 3.51 -17.26 3.69
C GLU A 153 3.17 -15.79 4.01
N ILE A 154 3.70 -14.83 3.24
CA ILE A 154 3.46 -13.41 3.45
C ILE A 154 1.98 -13.09 3.32
N TYR A 155 1.24 -13.67 2.35
CA TYR A 155 -0.19 -13.34 2.24
C TYR A 155 -0.98 -13.81 3.47
N ASN A 156 -0.66 -14.99 4.04
CA ASN A 156 -1.33 -15.51 5.26
C ASN A 156 -1.00 -14.64 6.48
N LYS A 157 0.26 -14.22 6.62
CA LYS A 157 0.69 -13.32 7.69
C LYS A 157 0.02 -11.95 7.54
N THR A 158 -0.02 -11.38 6.33
CA THR A 158 -0.71 -10.13 6.02
C THR A 158 -2.20 -10.23 6.33
N ALA A 159 -2.88 -11.33 5.98
CA ALA A 159 -4.29 -11.53 6.31
C ALA A 159 -4.54 -11.53 7.83
N THR A 160 -3.69 -12.24 8.59
CA THR A 160 -3.74 -12.25 10.06
C THR A 160 -3.53 -10.84 10.62
N CYS A 161 -2.53 -10.14 10.09
CA CYS A 161 -2.19 -8.77 10.46
C CYS A 161 -3.38 -7.81 10.28
N LEU A 162 -3.98 -7.86 9.10
CA LEU A 162 -5.14 -7.08 8.72
C LEU A 162 -6.36 -7.40 9.59
N SER A 163 -6.61 -8.68 9.89
CA SER A 163 -7.72 -9.08 10.75
C SER A 163 -7.60 -8.48 12.16
N GLN A 164 -6.38 -8.35 12.69
CA GLN A 164 -6.13 -7.83 14.03
C GLN A 164 -6.12 -6.31 14.04
N ALA A 165 -5.30 -5.70 13.18
CA ALA A 165 -5.06 -4.26 13.16
C ALA A 165 -6.27 -3.47 12.64
N CYS A 166 -7.05 -4.05 11.71
CA CYS A 166 -8.25 -3.42 11.16
C CYS A 166 -9.56 -3.95 11.77
N SER A 167 -9.51 -4.75 12.85
CA SER A 167 -10.68 -5.38 13.50
C SER A 167 -11.80 -4.40 13.88
N ASN A 168 -11.43 -3.21 14.36
CA ASN A 168 -12.38 -2.17 14.78
C ASN A 168 -12.83 -1.25 13.65
N THR A 169 -12.36 -1.51 12.43
CA THR A 169 -12.68 -0.70 11.25
C THR A 169 -13.78 -1.34 10.43
N LYS A 170 -14.44 -0.55 9.57
CA LYS A 170 -15.39 -1.07 8.58
C LYS A 170 -14.75 -1.28 7.20
N VAL A 171 -13.42 -1.36 7.13
CA VAL A 171 -12.69 -1.40 5.84
C VAL A 171 -13.12 -2.58 4.98
N PHE A 172 -13.11 -3.79 5.53
CA PHE A 172 -13.50 -5.00 4.78
C PHE A 172 -14.98 -5.01 4.38
N LYS A 173 -15.84 -4.35 5.17
CA LYS A 173 -17.24 -4.13 4.78
C LYS A 173 -17.37 -3.12 3.63
N TYR A 174 -16.52 -2.10 3.57
CA TYR A 174 -16.50 -1.14 2.46
C TYR A 174 -15.99 -1.78 1.17
N LEU A 175 -14.98 -2.65 1.28
CA LEU A 175 -14.42 -3.41 0.16
C LEU A 175 -15.32 -4.56 -0.32
N ASP A 176 -16.38 -4.89 0.44
CA ASP A 176 -17.19 -6.10 0.26
C ASP A 176 -16.32 -7.38 0.19
N ASP A 177 -15.36 -7.46 1.12
CA ASP A 177 -14.32 -8.47 1.12
C ASP A 177 -14.03 -9.01 2.53
N THR A 178 -13.17 -10.02 2.62
CA THR A 178 -12.59 -10.55 3.87
C THR A 178 -11.10 -10.24 3.92
N PRO A 179 -10.48 -10.18 5.12
CA PRO A 179 -9.03 -9.98 5.24
C PRO A 179 -8.21 -10.99 4.42
N ASP A 180 -8.63 -12.26 4.42
CA ASP A 180 -7.93 -13.35 3.73
C ASP A 180 -7.99 -13.18 2.20
N HIS A 181 -9.18 -12.96 1.65
CA HIS A 181 -9.36 -12.81 0.21
C HIS A 181 -8.73 -11.50 -0.29
N PHE A 182 -8.83 -10.41 0.48
CA PHE A 182 -8.12 -9.16 0.19
C PHE A 182 -6.60 -9.37 0.16
N ALA A 183 -6.02 -9.98 1.20
CA ALA A 183 -4.58 -10.20 1.28
C ALA A 183 -4.06 -11.11 0.15
N TYR A 184 -4.82 -12.15 -0.22
CA TYR A 184 -4.50 -13.00 -1.36
C TYR A 184 -4.57 -12.26 -2.69
N SER A 185 -5.62 -11.47 -2.91
CA SER A 185 -5.79 -10.63 -4.11
C SER A 185 -4.68 -9.59 -4.22
N TRP A 186 -4.39 -8.91 -3.12
CA TRP A 186 -3.26 -7.99 -3.00
C TRP A 186 -1.95 -8.68 -3.36
N TYR A 187 -1.60 -9.78 -2.71
CA TYR A 187 -0.37 -10.50 -3.00
C TYR A 187 -0.28 -10.92 -4.48
N THR A 188 -1.37 -11.47 -5.03
CA THR A 188 -1.42 -11.95 -6.41
C THR A 188 -1.22 -10.82 -7.42
N ILE A 189 -1.94 -9.70 -7.27
CA ILE A 189 -1.82 -8.54 -8.15
C ILE A 189 -0.42 -7.95 -8.01
N LEU A 190 0.05 -7.77 -6.78
CA LEU A 190 1.38 -7.25 -6.48
C LEU A 190 2.46 -8.07 -7.22
N CYS A 191 2.35 -9.39 -7.19
CA CYS A 191 3.31 -10.29 -7.82
C CYS A 191 3.16 -10.46 -9.33
N GLN A 192 1.97 -10.24 -9.89
CA GLN A 192 1.74 -10.35 -11.33
C GLN A 192 2.05 -9.07 -12.08
N THR A 193 1.63 -7.93 -11.54
CA THR A 193 1.69 -6.64 -12.24
C THR A 193 2.79 -5.74 -11.70
N GLY A 194 3.21 -5.95 -10.46
CA GLY A 194 4.12 -5.08 -9.72
C GLY A 194 3.63 -3.64 -9.56
N VAL A 195 2.34 -3.40 -9.77
CA VAL A 195 1.69 -2.09 -9.61
C VAL A 195 0.30 -2.33 -9.05
N GLN A 196 -0.05 -1.59 -7.99
CA GLN A 196 -1.39 -1.59 -7.44
C GLN A 196 -1.94 -0.19 -7.34
N GLU A 197 -3.26 -0.09 -7.46
CA GLU A 197 -3.93 1.15 -7.15
C GLU A 197 -3.89 1.39 -5.63
N PRO A 198 -3.58 2.62 -5.19
CA PRO A 198 -3.57 2.95 -3.78
C PRO A 198 -4.95 2.78 -3.17
N PHE A 199 -5.01 2.43 -1.88
CA PHE A 199 -6.25 2.32 -1.15
C PHE A 199 -7.00 3.66 -1.17
N ASN A 200 -8.27 3.65 -1.59
CA ASN A 200 -9.08 4.85 -1.68
C ASN A 200 -9.60 5.30 -0.29
N GLU A 201 -8.70 5.85 0.52
CA GLU A 201 -8.98 6.32 1.88
C GLU A 201 -10.08 7.41 1.88
N ALA A 202 -10.05 8.33 0.92
CA ALA A 202 -11.07 9.37 0.80
C ALA A 202 -12.47 8.79 0.53
N GLY A 203 -12.56 7.79 -0.35
CA GLY A 203 -13.80 7.05 -0.63
C GLY A 203 -14.31 6.31 0.61
N TYR A 204 -13.41 5.65 1.34
CA TYR A 204 -13.72 4.98 2.60
C TYR A 204 -14.27 5.94 3.66
N GLN A 205 -13.60 7.07 3.90
CA GLN A 205 -14.05 8.09 4.85
C GLN A 205 -15.40 8.69 4.45
N SER A 206 -15.60 8.96 3.16
CA SER A 206 -16.89 9.41 2.62
C SER A 206 -18.01 8.39 2.88
N TRP A 207 -17.76 7.10 2.64
CA TRP A 207 -18.73 6.04 2.89
C TRP A 207 -19.08 5.92 4.38
N ILE A 208 -18.10 6.00 5.29
CA ILE A 208 -18.36 6.01 6.74
C ILE A 208 -19.23 7.20 7.13
N ASN A 209 -18.89 8.39 6.64
CA ASN A 209 -19.60 9.63 6.98
C ASN A 209 -21.03 9.59 6.43
N ASN A 210 -21.23 9.16 5.19
CA ASN A 210 -22.56 9.05 4.56
C ASN A 210 -23.41 7.92 5.16
N GLY A 211 -22.79 6.83 5.62
CA GLY A 211 -23.46 5.77 6.37
C GLY A 211 -24.06 6.24 7.70
N LYS A 212 -23.46 7.25 8.36
CA LYS A 212 -24.03 7.87 9.56
C LYS A 212 -25.31 8.66 9.24
N TRP A 213 -25.35 9.36 8.10
CA TRP A 213 -26.56 10.10 7.66
C TRP A 213 -27.75 9.18 7.39
N SER A 214 -27.52 8.00 6.84
CA SER A 214 -28.56 6.98 6.62
C SER A 214 -29.27 6.56 7.93
N HIS A 215 -28.54 6.43 9.04
CA HIS A 215 -29.14 6.09 10.33
C HIS A 215 -29.86 7.28 10.97
N SER A 216 -29.27 8.48 10.94
CA SER A 216 -29.91 9.68 11.50
C SER A 216 -31.20 10.05 10.77
N LEU A 217 -31.27 9.88 9.45
CA LEU A 217 -32.49 10.16 8.68
C LEU A 217 -33.58 9.10 8.95
N LYS A 218 -33.21 7.83 9.11
CA LYS A 218 -34.16 6.75 9.47
C LYS A 218 -34.75 6.93 10.87
N VAL A 219 -33.95 7.36 11.84
CA VAL A 219 -34.45 7.66 13.20
C VAL A 219 -35.30 8.93 13.21
N GLY A 220 -34.91 9.97 12.45
CA GLY A 220 -35.70 11.21 12.33
C GLY A 220 -37.07 11.01 11.66
N LEU A 221 -37.15 10.20 10.59
CA LEU A 221 -38.42 9.89 9.94
C LEU A 221 -39.30 8.92 10.75
N GLY A 222 -38.70 7.98 11.49
CA GLY A 222 -39.43 7.06 12.35
C GLY A 222 -40.15 7.77 13.52
N VAL A 223 -39.53 8.81 14.09
CA VAL A 223 -40.14 9.61 15.17
C VAL A 223 -41.14 10.62 14.63
N GLY A 224 -40.92 11.19 13.44
CA GLY A 224 -41.85 12.16 12.81
C GLY A 224 -43.20 11.56 12.42
N LEU A 225 -43.23 10.31 11.95
CA LEU A 225 -44.48 9.64 11.54
C LEU A 225 -45.26 8.99 12.70
N GLY A 226 -44.61 8.69 13.83
CA GLY A 226 -45.26 8.11 15.01
C GLY A 226 -46.11 9.11 15.81
N ILE A 227 -45.79 10.41 15.78
CA ILE A 227 -46.47 11.44 16.58
C ILE A 227 -47.57 12.17 15.78
N GLY A 228 -47.50 12.17 14.45
CA GLY A 228 -48.54 12.75 13.59
C GLY A 228 -49.81 11.91 13.45
N SER A 229 -49.70 10.58 13.62
CA SER A 229 -50.83 9.65 13.44
C SER A 229 -51.91 9.72 14.54
N PRO A 230 -51.58 9.78 15.85
CA PRO A 230 -52.62 9.86 16.89
C PRO A 230 -53.42 11.16 16.84
N VAL A 231 -52.78 12.30 16.50
CA VAL A 231 -53.46 13.61 16.47
C VAL A 231 -54.50 13.67 15.34
N LEU A 232 -54.19 13.11 14.17
CA LEU A 232 -55.14 13.02 13.05
C LEU A 232 -56.28 12.04 13.34
N ILE A 233 -56.01 10.93 14.04
CA ILE A 233 -57.05 10.00 14.49
C ILE A 233 -57.98 10.67 15.52
N CYS A 234 -57.44 11.43 16.48
CA CYS A 234 -58.25 12.18 17.44
C CYS A 234 -59.12 13.26 16.77
N LEU A 235 -58.57 14.00 15.80
CA LEU A 235 -59.33 15.00 15.03
C LEU A 235 -60.45 14.36 14.20
N TRP A 236 -60.22 13.19 13.60
CA TRP A 236 -61.24 12.48 12.84
C TRP A 236 -62.39 11.96 13.73
N ILE A 237 -62.08 11.47 14.94
CA ILE A 237 -63.10 11.04 15.90
C ILE A 237 -63.97 12.22 16.35
N ILE A 238 -63.38 13.38 16.63
CA ILE A 238 -64.14 14.57 17.04
C ILE A 238 -65.12 15.00 15.95
N VAL A 239 -64.67 15.06 14.69
CA VAL A 239 -65.51 15.51 13.56
C VAL A 239 -66.71 14.58 13.32
N ASN A 240 -66.53 13.27 13.43
CA ASN A 240 -67.62 12.30 13.18
C ASN A 240 -68.60 12.11 14.34
N PHE A 241 -68.26 12.55 15.56
CA PHE A 241 -69.17 12.47 16.71
C PHE A 241 -70.00 13.74 16.93
N THR A 242 -69.70 14.82 16.21
CA THR A 242 -70.44 16.10 16.30
C THR A 242 -71.42 16.36 15.17
N SER A 243 -71.61 15.41 14.24
CA SER A 243 -72.66 15.45 13.19
C SER A 243 -73.76 14.44 13.49
#